data_AF-A0A845K1R7-F1
#
_entry.id   AF-A0A845K1R7-F1
#
_cell.length_a   1.000
_cell.length_b   1.000
_cell.length_c   1.000
_cell.angle_alpha   90.00
_cell.angle_beta   90.00
_cell.angle_gamma   90.00
#
_symmetry.space_group_name_H-M   'P 1'
#
loop_
_entity.id
_entity.type
_entity.pdbx_description
1 polymer ?
#
loop_
_entity_poly.entity_id
_entity_poly.type
_entity_poly.pdbx_seq_one_letter_code
_entity_poly.pdbx_strand_id
1 'polypeptide(L)'
;MPQDRYFSYKKSQIENFVKAEYKKKFRSGAKISIRKRQRFIAEMTKKVSKRFGKDILFLINFSRQGFCAVVSPVHTESTDKGNLKQSFSLPQVYYTTHCVDRFSERVNTQENCIFQLDTLLNEAVLSFGENEGYLTCSAGVFAYELENERLIVKTFINSELLSDDQIKQFYGSSMISMLPLEYTAENISGADFIIEDEELLPQAKPQEYS
;
A
#
# COMPACT_ATOMS: atom_id res chain seq x y z
N MET A 1 19.85 11.33 22.86
CA MET A 1 21.22 11.03 22.39
C MET A 1 21.51 11.80 21.09
N PRO A 2 22.77 12.04 20.69
CA PRO A 2 23.10 12.75 19.44
C PRO A 2 22.57 12.07 18.17
N GLN A 3 22.43 10.74 18.20
CA GLN A 3 21.86 9.94 17.12
C GLN A 3 20.38 10.28 16.86
N ASP A 4 19.55 10.38 17.90
CA ASP A 4 18.12 10.73 17.76
C ASP A 4 17.91 12.09 17.08
N ARG A 5 18.77 13.07 17.40
CA ARG A 5 18.73 14.42 16.78
C ARG A 5 19.12 14.36 15.32
N TYR A 6 20.12 13.55 14.96
CA TYR A 6 20.54 13.34 13.57
C TYR A 6 19.44 12.64 12.76
N PHE A 7 18.79 11.61 13.31
CA PHE A 7 17.67 10.92 12.67
C PHE A 7 16.47 11.84 12.47
N SER A 8 16.09 12.60 13.50
CA SER A 8 14.98 13.56 13.43
C SER A 8 15.23 14.64 12.35
N TYR A 9 16.47 15.13 12.25
CA TYR A 9 16.85 16.10 11.22
C TYR A 9 16.80 15.49 9.81
N LYS A 10 17.37 14.29 9.62
CA LYS A 10 17.35 13.56 8.34
C LYS A 10 15.91 13.26 7.90
N LYS A 11 15.05 12.84 8.85
CA LYS A 11 13.62 12.66 8.64
C LYS A 11 12.99 13.94 8.12
N SER A 12 13.12 15.06 8.84
CA SER A 12 12.57 16.36 8.41
C SER A 12 13.04 16.77 7.01
N GLN A 13 14.31 16.52 6.65
CA GLN A 13 14.81 16.78 5.30
C GLN A 13 14.14 15.91 4.23
N ILE A 14 13.98 14.61 4.48
CA ILE A 14 13.27 13.68 3.60
C ILE A 14 11.83 14.15 3.45
N GLU A 15 11.16 14.47 4.56
CA GLU A 15 9.77 14.90 4.55
C GLU A 15 9.57 16.17 3.71
N ASN A 16 10.41 17.18 3.92
CA ASN A 16 10.34 18.41 3.15
C ASN A 16 10.62 18.18 1.66
N PHE A 17 11.54 17.27 1.33
CA PHE A 17 11.82 16.89 -0.05
C PHE A 17 10.61 16.21 -0.71
N VAL A 18 10.00 15.22 -0.04
CA VAL A 18 8.82 14.51 -0.57
C VAL A 18 7.63 15.47 -0.69
N LYS A 19 7.39 16.37 0.28
CA LYS A 19 6.38 17.44 0.18
C LYS A 19 6.56 18.29 -1.07
N ALA A 20 7.79 18.72 -1.33
CA ALA A 20 8.09 19.56 -2.48
C ALA A 20 7.83 18.82 -3.79
N GLU A 21 8.28 17.57 -3.92
CA GLU A 21 8.06 16.76 -5.11
C GLU A 21 6.58 16.42 -5.32
N TYR A 22 5.84 16.16 -4.24
CA TYR A 22 4.40 15.93 -4.29
C TYR A 22 3.67 17.15 -4.84
N LYS A 23 3.93 18.35 -4.27
CA LYS A 23 3.33 19.61 -4.72
C LYS A 23 3.66 19.96 -6.18
N LYS A 24 4.87 19.60 -6.64
CA LYS A 24 5.26 19.80 -8.06
C LYS A 24 4.40 18.97 -9.00
N LYS A 25 4.13 17.71 -8.63
CA LYS A 25 3.46 16.72 -9.49
C LYS A 25 1.94 16.76 -9.39
N PHE A 26 1.41 16.97 -8.18
CA PHE A 26 -0.02 17.00 -7.88
C PHE A 26 -0.39 18.42 -7.45
N ARG A 27 -0.78 19.24 -8.43
CA ARG A 27 -1.12 20.66 -8.23
C ARG A 27 -2.58 20.89 -7.84
N SER A 28 -3.45 19.89 -8.02
CA SER A 28 -4.88 19.95 -7.68
C SER A 28 -5.22 19.02 -6.53
N GLY A 29 -6.22 19.37 -5.72
CA GLY A 29 -6.77 18.53 -4.65
C GLY A 29 -7.67 17.39 -5.16
N ALA A 30 -7.61 17.07 -6.46
CA ALA A 30 -8.41 16.02 -7.05
C ALA A 30 -7.93 14.63 -6.61
N LYS A 31 -8.84 13.66 -6.57
CA LYS A 31 -8.53 12.27 -6.24
C LYS A 31 -7.45 11.73 -7.19
N ILE A 32 -6.32 11.28 -6.64
CA ILE A 32 -5.22 10.71 -7.41
C ILE A 32 -5.50 9.23 -7.64
N SER A 33 -5.51 8.79 -8.90
CA SER A 33 -5.70 7.37 -9.24
C SER A 33 -4.54 6.50 -8.77
N ILE A 34 -4.81 5.23 -8.46
CA ILE A 34 -3.79 4.25 -8.01
C ILE A 34 -2.57 4.23 -8.93
N ARG A 35 -2.77 4.19 -10.25
CA ARG A 35 -1.66 4.20 -11.24
C ARG A 35 -0.74 5.42 -11.09
N LYS A 36 -1.32 6.60 -10.82
CA LYS A 36 -0.54 7.84 -10.59
C LYS A 36 0.20 7.78 -9.25
N ARG A 37 -0.42 7.22 -8.21
CA ARG A 37 0.19 7.00 -6.89
C ARG A 37 1.40 6.06 -7.00
N GLN A 38 1.22 4.91 -7.64
CA GLN A 38 2.26 3.92 -7.95
C GLN A 38 3.45 4.55 -8.66
N ARG A 39 3.21 5.27 -9.75
CA ARG A 39 4.27 5.92 -10.52
C ARG A 39 5.01 6.95 -9.68
N PHE A 40 4.31 7.69 -8.82
CA PHE A 40 4.95 8.66 -7.93
C PHE A 40 5.79 7.98 -6.85
N ILE A 41 5.28 6.96 -6.17
CA ILE A 41 6.06 6.21 -5.17
C ILE A 41 7.32 5.63 -5.82
N ALA A 42 7.20 4.93 -6.95
CA ALA A 42 8.36 4.35 -7.63
C ALA A 42 9.42 5.39 -8.02
N GLU A 43 9.00 6.56 -8.51
CA GLU A 43 9.91 7.67 -8.84
C GLU A 43 10.56 8.26 -7.58
N MET A 44 9.77 8.46 -6.52
CA MET A 44 10.25 8.99 -5.25
C MET A 44 11.20 8.03 -4.55
N THR A 45 10.98 6.72 -4.63
CA THR A 45 11.89 5.71 -4.08
C THR A 45 13.25 5.83 -4.75
N LYS A 46 13.30 5.96 -6.08
CA LYS A 46 14.57 6.19 -6.79
C LYS A 46 15.25 7.50 -6.36
N LYS A 47 14.50 8.60 -6.27
CA LYS A 47 15.03 9.92 -5.87
C LYS A 47 15.54 9.95 -4.43
N VAL A 48 14.76 9.42 -3.49
CA VAL A 48 15.08 9.37 -2.06
C VAL A 48 16.26 8.44 -1.84
N SER A 49 16.25 7.24 -2.42
CA SER A 49 17.38 6.30 -2.28
C SER A 49 18.69 6.88 -2.80
N LYS A 50 18.65 7.63 -3.91
CA LYS A 50 19.83 8.32 -4.45
C LYS A 50 20.32 9.45 -3.55
N ARG A 51 19.42 10.17 -2.88
CA ARG A 51 19.74 11.40 -2.12
C ARG A 51 20.03 11.15 -0.64
N PHE A 52 19.37 10.18 -0.03
CA PHE A 52 19.34 9.98 1.42
C PHE A 52 19.74 8.55 1.86
N GLY A 53 19.92 7.63 0.91
CA GLY A 53 20.30 6.23 1.16
C GLY A 53 19.14 5.26 0.99
N LYS A 54 19.47 3.97 0.83
CA LYS A 54 18.49 2.90 0.56
C LYS A 54 17.69 2.48 1.80
N ASP A 55 18.10 2.93 2.98
CA ASP A 55 17.55 2.48 4.25
C ASP A 55 16.34 3.32 4.70
N ILE A 56 15.52 3.75 3.75
CA ILE A 56 14.39 4.65 3.99
C ILE A 56 13.14 4.06 3.36
N LEU A 57 12.15 3.77 4.20
CA LEU A 57 10.78 3.51 3.77
C LEU A 57 10.00 4.81 3.94
N PHE A 58 9.24 5.21 2.93
CA PHE A 58 8.32 6.33 3.09
C PHE A 58 6.94 5.87 2.64
N LEU A 59 5.95 6.20 3.46
CA LEU A 59 4.57 5.79 3.30
C LEU A 59 3.76 7.04 3.01
N ILE A 60 3.10 7.10 1.85
CA ILE A 60 2.40 8.31 1.40
C ILE A 60 0.90 8.10 1.51
N ASN A 61 0.26 8.89 2.37
CA ASN A 61 -1.18 9.00 2.41
C ASN A 61 -1.64 10.03 1.35
N PHE A 62 -2.00 9.52 0.17
CA PHE A 62 -2.46 10.34 -0.94
C PHE A 62 -3.82 11.01 -0.69
N SER A 63 -4.66 10.50 0.22
CA SER A 63 -5.97 11.08 0.52
C SER A 63 -5.87 12.37 1.33
N ARG A 64 -4.87 12.47 2.21
CA ARG A 64 -4.66 13.63 3.10
C ARG A 64 -3.45 14.49 2.74
N GLN A 65 -2.77 14.19 1.63
CA GLN A 65 -1.46 14.76 1.28
C GLN A 65 -0.42 14.61 2.42
N GLY A 66 -0.68 13.67 3.33
CA GLY A 66 0.20 13.32 4.44
C GLY A 66 1.16 12.23 4.00
N PHE A 67 2.30 12.11 4.66
CA PHE A 67 3.15 10.95 4.52
C PHE A 67 3.95 10.77 5.80
N CYS A 68 4.35 9.53 6.05
CA CYS A 68 5.21 9.13 7.15
C CYS A 68 6.54 8.68 6.55
N ALA A 69 7.65 9.29 6.96
CA ALA A 69 8.98 8.79 6.65
C ALA A 69 9.43 7.87 7.79
N VAL A 70 9.63 6.60 7.45
CA VAL A 70 10.06 5.52 8.32
C VAL A 70 11.56 5.32 8.05
N VAL A 71 12.38 5.74 9.01
CA VAL A 71 13.84 5.64 8.90
C VAL A 71 14.28 4.73 10.03
N SER A 72 14.82 3.56 9.70
CA SER A 72 15.15 2.56 10.73
C SER A 72 16.53 2.86 11.34
N PRO A 73 16.64 3.05 12.68
CA PRO A 73 17.84 2.69 13.40
C PRO A 73 17.89 1.17 13.59
N VAL A 74 19.06 0.54 13.48
CA VAL A 74 19.25 -0.90 13.70
C VAL A 74 19.18 -1.19 15.19
N HIS A 75 18.31 -2.10 15.65
CA HIS A 75 18.41 -2.97 16.84
C HIS A 75 17.12 -3.79 16.97
N THR A 76 17.23 -5.12 16.96
CA THR A 76 16.12 -6.07 16.96
C THR A 76 15.41 -6.12 18.30
N GLU A 77 14.06 -6.09 18.28
CA GLU A 77 13.20 -6.30 19.45
C GLU A 77 12.18 -7.41 19.13
N SER A 78 11.67 -8.08 20.17
CA SER A 78 10.61 -9.10 20.06
C SER A 78 9.25 -8.45 20.28
N THR A 79 8.20 -8.97 19.63
CA THR A 79 6.82 -8.49 19.77
C THR A 79 5.94 -9.52 20.49
N ASP A 80 4.72 -9.12 20.85
CA ASP A 80 3.67 -10.01 21.37
C ASP A 80 3.30 -11.16 20.41
N LYS A 81 3.64 -11.02 19.12
CA LYS A 81 3.45 -12.02 18.05
C LYS A 81 4.73 -12.78 17.70
N GLY A 82 5.71 -12.74 18.60
CA GLY A 82 6.98 -13.46 18.48
C GLY A 82 8.10 -12.61 17.88
N ASN A 83 9.09 -13.30 17.30
CA ASN A 83 10.31 -12.66 16.81
C ASN A 83 10.05 -11.89 15.52
N LEU A 84 10.88 -10.88 15.27
CA LEU A 84 10.85 -10.11 14.03
C LEU A 84 11.77 -10.71 12.97
N LYS A 85 11.22 -10.94 11.77
CA LYS A 85 11.91 -11.37 10.56
C LYS A 85 11.94 -10.19 9.58
N GLN A 86 13.13 -9.76 9.20
CA GLN A 86 13.28 -8.62 8.30
C GLN A 86 12.84 -8.97 6.87
N SER A 87 12.18 -8.04 6.19
CA SER A 87 11.92 -8.11 4.76
C SER A 87 13.23 -8.08 3.96
N PHE A 88 13.29 -8.82 2.85
CA PHE A 88 14.44 -8.79 1.94
C PHE A 88 14.41 -7.58 1.01
N SER A 89 13.21 -7.11 0.68
CA SER A 89 12.97 -6.03 -0.29
C SER A 89 12.98 -4.65 0.37
N LEU A 90 12.48 -4.55 1.60
CA LEU A 90 12.30 -3.30 2.33
C LEU A 90 12.95 -3.40 3.72
N PRO A 91 14.18 -2.90 3.92
CA PRO A 91 14.93 -3.13 5.16
C PRO A 91 14.26 -2.55 6.43
N GLN A 92 13.26 -1.69 6.29
CA GLN A 92 12.51 -1.07 7.40
C GLN A 92 11.22 -1.84 7.74
N VAL A 93 10.93 -2.91 7.01
CA VAL A 93 9.74 -3.74 7.21
C VAL A 93 10.15 -5.04 7.88
N TYR A 94 9.40 -5.40 8.92
CA TYR A 94 9.57 -6.64 9.65
C TYR A 94 8.26 -7.40 9.69
N TYR A 95 8.32 -8.70 9.46
CA TYR A 95 7.24 -9.64 9.67
C TYR A 95 7.40 -10.28 11.03
N THR A 96 6.32 -10.41 11.79
CA THR A 96 6.33 -11.26 12.98
C THR A 96 6.43 -12.72 12.58
N THR A 97 7.03 -13.58 13.40
CA THR A 97 7.06 -15.03 13.15
C THR A 97 5.64 -15.57 12.96
N HIS A 98 4.69 -15.10 13.78
CA HIS A 98 3.27 -15.44 13.63
C HIS A 98 2.72 -15.16 12.23
N CYS A 99 3.08 -14.03 11.60
CA CYS A 99 2.69 -13.72 10.24
C CYS A 99 3.27 -14.70 9.23
N VAL A 100 4.56 -15.01 9.34
CA VAL A 100 5.27 -15.89 8.40
C VAL A 100 4.75 -17.33 8.51
N ASP A 101 4.60 -17.83 9.74
CA ASP A 101 4.18 -19.20 10.01
C ASP A 101 2.75 -19.45 9.50
N ARG A 102 1.80 -18.54 9.81
CA ARG A 102 0.42 -18.64 9.31
C ARG A 102 0.32 -18.56 7.79
N PHE A 103 1.17 -17.75 7.16
CA PHE A 103 1.19 -17.65 5.71
C PHE A 103 1.71 -18.94 5.09
N SER A 104 2.80 -19.49 5.63
CA SER A 104 3.39 -20.77 5.21
C SER A 104 2.39 -21.94 5.34
N GLU A 105 1.67 -22.02 6.46
CA GLU A 105 0.63 -23.03 6.69
C GLU A 105 -0.49 -22.96 5.64
N ARG A 106 -0.94 -21.75 5.29
CA ARG A 106 -2.03 -21.55 4.31
C ARG A 106 -1.61 -21.84 2.88
N VAL A 107 -0.40 -21.44 2.50
CA VAL A 107 0.14 -21.70 1.16
C VAL A 107 0.69 -23.12 1.05
N ASN A 108 0.67 -23.88 2.14
CA ASN A 108 1.16 -25.26 2.25
C ASN A 108 2.58 -25.40 1.66
N THR A 109 3.46 -24.47 2.01
CA THR A 109 4.85 -24.45 1.53
C THR A 109 5.82 -24.45 2.70
N GLN A 110 6.90 -25.23 2.57
CA GLN A 110 8.02 -25.25 3.51
C GLN A 110 9.12 -24.25 3.13
N GLU A 111 8.96 -23.53 2.01
CA GLU A 111 9.91 -22.54 1.55
C GLU A 111 9.79 -21.23 2.33
N ASN A 112 10.85 -20.41 2.26
CA ASN A 112 10.86 -19.11 2.91
C ASN A 112 9.83 -18.16 2.25
N CYS A 113 8.69 -17.99 2.93
CA CYS A 113 7.56 -17.20 2.48
C CYS A 113 7.81 -15.69 2.43
N ILE A 114 8.93 -15.20 3.00
CA ILE A 114 9.23 -13.75 3.05
C ILE A 114 9.31 -13.15 1.64
N PHE A 115 9.82 -13.89 0.64
CA PHE A 115 9.87 -13.39 -0.74
C PHE A 115 8.47 -13.16 -1.34
N GLN A 116 7.53 -14.06 -1.04
CA GLN A 116 6.14 -13.94 -1.50
C GLN A 116 5.43 -12.80 -0.77
N LEU A 117 5.60 -12.72 0.55
CA LEU A 117 5.09 -11.61 1.36
C LEU A 117 5.63 -10.26 0.88
N ASP A 118 6.92 -10.16 0.56
CA ASP A 118 7.54 -8.95 0.02
C ASP A 118 6.93 -8.51 -1.31
N THR A 119 6.65 -9.47 -2.19
CA THR A 119 6.03 -9.19 -3.50
C THR A 119 4.65 -8.57 -3.30
N LEU A 120 3.84 -9.16 -2.42
CA LEU A 120 2.51 -8.66 -2.06
C LEU A 120 2.58 -7.32 -1.30
N LEU A 121 3.55 -7.16 -0.41
CA LEU A 121 3.71 -5.94 0.39
C LEU A 121 4.10 -4.74 -0.47
N ASN A 122 4.94 -4.94 -1.50
CA ASN A 122 5.31 -3.87 -2.43
C ASN A 122 4.08 -3.27 -3.14
N GLU A 123 3.06 -4.09 -3.41
CA GLU A 123 1.75 -3.61 -3.86
C GLU A 123 0.98 -2.96 -2.70
N ALA A 124 0.93 -3.63 -1.54
CA ALA A 124 0.12 -3.19 -0.41
C ALA A 124 0.48 -1.80 0.13
N VAL A 125 1.77 -1.45 0.15
CA VAL A 125 2.27 -0.14 0.63
C VAL A 125 1.60 1.04 -0.10
N LEU A 126 1.10 0.84 -1.31
CA LEU A 126 0.40 1.86 -2.10
C LEU A 126 -0.97 2.24 -1.53
N SER A 127 -1.56 1.37 -0.72
CA SER A 127 -2.83 1.58 -0.03
C SER A 127 -2.68 2.33 1.30
N PHE A 128 -1.45 2.67 1.69
CA PHE A 128 -1.19 3.31 2.97
C PHE A 128 -2.03 4.59 3.16
N GLY A 129 -2.71 4.66 4.29
CA GLY A 129 -3.52 5.79 4.69
C GLY A 129 -4.94 5.79 4.13
N GLU A 130 -5.35 4.74 3.40
CA GLU A 130 -6.76 4.48 3.09
C GLU A 130 -7.46 3.79 4.26
N ASN A 131 -6.82 2.79 4.87
CA ASN A 131 -7.30 2.09 6.05
C ASN A 131 -6.24 2.13 7.16
N GLU A 132 -6.61 2.62 8.34
CA GLU A 132 -5.69 2.71 9.46
C GLU A 132 -5.35 1.31 9.99
N GLY A 133 -4.06 0.99 10.14
CA GLY A 133 -3.59 -0.33 10.57
C GLY A 133 -3.65 -1.44 9.52
N TYR A 134 -4.15 -1.16 8.30
CA TYR A 134 -4.27 -2.16 7.24
C TYR A 134 -3.69 -1.69 5.90
N LEU A 135 -3.00 -2.60 5.20
CA LEU A 135 -2.55 -2.41 3.82
C LEU A 135 -3.19 -3.47 2.93
N THR A 136 -3.79 -3.06 1.83
CA THR A 136 -4.51 -3.94 0.90
C THR A 136 -3.69 -4.20 -0.36
N CYS A 137 -3.58 -5.46 -0.78
CA CYS A 137 -3.06 -5.86 -2.08
C CYS A 137 -4.06 -6.76 -2.81
N SER A 138 -3.70 -7.23 -4.00
CA SER A 138 -4.55 -8.08 -4.82
C SER A 138 -4.90 -9.43 -4.19
N ALA A 139 -4.03 -9.99 -3.35
CA ALA A 139 -4.22 -11.29 -2.72
C ALA A 139 -4.82 -11.24 -1.31
N GLY A 140 -4.94 -10.04 -0.71
CA GLY A 140 -5.42 -9.90 0.66
C GLY A 140 -4.95 -8.65 1.39
N VAL A 141 -5.00 -8.72 2.72
CA VAL A 141 -4.81 -7.56 3.60
C VAL A 141 -3.73 -7.86 4.63
N PHE A 142 -2.75 -6.96 4.74
CA PHE A 142 -1.77 -6.94 5.80
C PHE A 142 -2.28 -6.10 6.96
N ALA A 143 -2.25 -6.65 8.17
CA ALA A 143 -2.38 -5.86 9.40
C ALA A 143 -0.99 -5.43 9.86
N TYR A 144 -0.81 -4.13 10.10
CA TYR A 144 0.48 -3.56 10.47
C TYR A 144 0.38 -2.59 11.64
N GLU A 145 1.53 -2.39 12.28
CA GLU A 145 1.75 -1.36 13.29
C GLU A 145 3.04 -0.60 12.98
N LEU A 146 3.09 0.68 13.34
CA LEU A 146 4.30 1.48 13.26
C LEU A 146 4.94 1.56 14.65
N GLU A 147 5.92 0.71 14.91
CA GLU A 147 6.67 0.68 16.18
C GLU A 147 8.11 1.17 15.94
N ASN A 148 8.60 2.07 16.79
CA ASN A 148 10.00 2.54 16.76
C ASN A 148 10.49 2.94 15.35
N GLU A 149 9.63 3.64 14.60
CA GLU A 149 9.91 4.08 13.22
C GLU A 149 10.24 2.92 12.26
N ARG A 150 9.56 1.79 12.43
CA ARG A 150 9.56 0.62 11.52
C ARG A 150 8.13 0.20 11.21
N LEU A 151 7.93 -0.46 10.07
CA LEU A 151 6.64 -1.07 9.75
C LEU A 151 6.66 -2.55 10.15
N ILE A 152 5.87 -2.89 11.16
CA ILE A 152 5.76 -4.25 11.68
C ILE A 152 4.48 -4.88 11.17
N VAL A 153 4.61 -5.88 10.32
CA VAL A 153 3.50 -6.68 9.81
C VAL A 153 3.18 -7.77 10.83
N LYS A 154 2.00 -7.64 11.46
CA LYS A 154 1.52 -8.55 12.50
C LYS A 154 0.85 -9.79 11.90
N THR A 155 0.13 -9.64 10.79
CA THR A 155 -0.48 -10.78 10.09
C THR A 155 -0.84 -10.44 8.65
N PHE A 156 -1.06 -11.47 7.84
CA PHE A 156 -1.65 -11.37 6.49
C PHE A 156 -2.95 -12.18 6.47
N ILE A 157 -3.98 -11.62 5.86
CA ILE A 157 -5.31 -12.23 5.71
C ILE A 157 -5.61 -12.34 4.22
N ASN A 158 -5.70 -13.56 3.71
CA ASN A 158 -6.05 -13.81 2.32
C ASN A 158 -7.45 -13.26 2.02
N SER A 159 -7.66 -12.76 0.80
CA SER A 159 -8.96 -12.22 0.36
C SER A 159 -10.10 -13.22 0.55
N GLU A 160 -9.86 -14.51 0.31
CA GLU A 160 -10.82 -15.61 0.51
C GLU A 160 -11.33 -15.76 1.95
N LEU A 161 -10.59 -15.24 2.93
CA LEU A 161 -10.95 -15.31 4.35
C LEU A 161 -11.67 -14.05 4.84
N LEU A 162 -11.85 -13.05 3.96
CA LEU A 162 -12.56 -11.82 4.28
C LEU A 162 -14.05 -11.99 4.04
N SER A 163 -14.86 -11.50 4.98
CA SER A 163 -16.30 -11.34 4.75
C SER A 163 -16.58 -10.23 3.74
N ASP A 164 -17.75 -10.24 3.10
CA ASP A 164 -18.17 -9.19 2.16
C ASP A 164 -18.11 -7.79 2.76
N ASP A 165 -18.46 -7.64 4.03
CA ASP A 165 -18.38 -6.38 4.75
C ASP A 165 -16.92 -5.91 4.93
N GLN A 166 -16.01 -6.84 5.22
CA GLN A 166 -14.57 -6.55 5.28
C GLN A 166 -14.00 -6.22 3.90
N ILE A 167 -14.46 -6.90 2.83
CA ILE A 167 -14.07 -6.59 1.47
C ILE A 167 -14.51 -5.16 1.13
N LYS A 168 -15.76 -4.77 1.42
CA LYS A 168 -16.25 -3.41 1.20
C LYS A 168 -15.49 -2.37 2.03
N GLN A 169 -15.14 -2.70 3.27
CA GLN A 169 -14.39 -1.83 4.16
C GLN A 169 -12.95 -1.61 3.65
N PHE A 170 -12.24 -2.70 3.33
CA PHE A 170 -10.83 -2.63 2.94
C PHE A 170 -10.64 -2.19 1.47
N TYR A 171 -11.50 -2.68 0.57
CA TYR A 171 -11.41 -2.47 -0.87
C TYR A 171 -12.53 -1.59 -1.42
N GLY A 172 -12.89 -0.53 -0.67
CA GLY A 172 -13.90 0.44 -1.11
C GLY A 172 -13.59 1.05 -2.50
N SER A 173 -14.43 1.99 -2.96
CA SER A 173 -14.41 2.51 -4.36
C SER A 173 -13.04 2.91 -4.93
N SER A 174 -12.06 3.27 -4.10
CA SER A 174 -10.69 3.58 -4.52
C SER A 174 -9.83 2.36 -4.85
N MET A 175 -10.08 1.21 -4.23
CA MET A 175 -9.22 0.02 -4.21
C MET A 175 -9.89 -1.23 -4.79
N ILE A 176 -11.15 -1.13 -5.21
CA ILE A 176 -11.89 -2.24 -5.82
C ILE A 176 -11.20 -2.81 -7.06
N SER A 177 -10.42 -1.99 -7.79
CA SER A 177 -9.64 -2.44 -8.94
C SER A 177 -8.44 -3.32 -8.59
N MET A 178 -8.13 -3.49 -7.30
CA MET A 178 -7.10 -4.43 -6.83
C MET A 178 -7.67 -5.83 -6.60
N LEU A 179 -8.99 -5.98 -6.44
CA LEU A 179 -9.60 -7.29 -6.25
C LEU A 179 -9.49 -8.14 -7.52
N PRO A 180 -9.31 -9.47 -7.41
CA PRO A 180 -9.44 -10.37 -8.54
C PRO A 180 -10.82 -10.23 -9.20
N LEU A 181 -10.89 -10.39 -10.52
CA LEU A 181 -12.14 -10.27 -11.28
C LEU A 181 -13.26 -11.19 -10.78
N GLU A 182 -12.91 -12.30 -10.15
CA GLU A 182 -13.85 -13.26 -9.58
C GLU A 182 -14.71 -12.67 -8.43
N TYR A 183 -14.25 -11.57 -7.82
CA TYR A 183 -14.99 -10.82 -6.80
C TYR A 183 -15.69 -9.58 -7.36
N THR A 184 -15.49 -9.26 -8.65
CA THR A 184 -16.30 -8.26 -9.36
C THR A 184 -17.53 -8.96 -9.92
N ALA A 185 -18.72 -8.60 -9.44
CA ALA A 185 -19.95 -9.30 -9.78
C ALA A 185 -20.17 -9.42 -11.30
N GLU A 186 -20.40 -10.65 -11.78
CA GLU A 186 -20.81 -10.94 -13.17
C GLU A 186 -22.23 -10.43 -13.48
N ASN A 187 -23.03 -10.12 -12.46
CA ASN A 187 -24.41 -9.66 -12.60
C ASN A 187 -24.52 -8.13 -12.50
N ILE A 188 -24.45 -7.49 -13.67
CA ILE A 188 -24.74 -6.06 -13.89
C ILE A 188 -26.18 -5.70 -13.45
N SER A 189 -27.09 -6.68 -13.34
CA SER A 189 -28.51 -6.45 -13.01
C SER A 189 -28.80 -6.06 -11.56
N GLY A 190 -27.82 -6.11 -10.66
CA GLY A 190 -27.96 -5.75 -9.24
C GLY A 190 -27.06 -4.63 -8.76
N ALA A 191 -26.34 -3.94 -9.66
CA ALA A 191 -25.43 -2.85 -9.28
C ALA A 191 -26.18 -1.52 -9.13
N ASP A 192 -26.05 -0.87 -7.97
CA ASP A 192 -26.63 0.48 -7.73
C ASP A 192 -25.96 1.58 -8.57
N PHE A 193 -24.75 1.31 -9.10
CA PHE A 193 -24.04 2.20 -10.01
C PHE A 193 -23.35 1.40 -11.11
N ILE A 194 -23.63 1.78 -12.36
CA ILE A 194 -22.95 1.30 -13.55
C ILE A 194 -22.00 2.43 -13.99
N ILE A 195 -20.69 2.15 -14.05
CA ILE A 195 -19.73 3.08 -14.63
C ILE A 195 -19.52 2.63 -16.08
N GLU A 196 -20.20 3.29 -17.01
CA GLU A 196 -19.97 3.13 -18.44
C GLU A 196 -18.70 3.90 -18.85
N ASP A 197 -17.80 3.24 -19.57
CA ASP A 197 -16.71 3.92 -20.26
C ASP A 197 -17.29 4.86 -21.33
N GLU A 198 -16.89 6.14 -21.30
CA GLU A 198 -17.34 7.22 -22.19
C GLU A 198 -17.11 6.95 -23.71
N GLU A 199 -16.43 5.85 -24.07
CA GLU A 199 -16.09 5.50 -25.45
C GLU A 199 -17.18 4.71 -26.21
N LEU A 200 -18.30 4.34 -25.57
CA LEU A 200 -19.39 3.59 -26.20
C LEU A 200 -20.70 4.39 -26.38
N LEU A 201 -20.64 5.72 -26.47
CA LEU A 201 -21.80 6.47 -26.95
C LEU A 201 -22.03 6.14 -28.44
N PRO A 202 -23.22 5.63 -28.83
CA PRO A 202 -23.56 5.52 -30.23
C PRO A 202 -23.54 6.94 -30.82
N GLN A 203 -22.78 7.16 -31.89
CA GLN A 203 -22.90 8.38 -32.66
C GLN A 203 -24.36 8.52 -33.10
N ALA A 204 -25.07 9.48 -32.51
CA ALA A 204 -26.42 9.83 -32.92
C ALA A 204 -26.35 10.23 -34.40
N LYS A 205 -26.90 9.39 -35.29
CA LYS A 205 -27.11 9.79 -36.68
C LYS A 205 -28.10 10.97 -36.70
N PRO A 206 -27.83 12.04 -37.45
CA PRO A 206 -28.78 13.12 -37.60
C PRO A 206 -30.08 12.59 -38.23
N GLN A 207 -31.22 12.97 -37.66
CA GLN A 207 -32.52 12.77 -38.29
C GLN A 207 -32.56 13.60 -39.57
N GLU A 208 -32.52 12.95 -40.73
CA GLU A 208 -32.93 13.57 -41.99
C GLU A 208 -34.46 13.67 -41.99
N TYR A 209 -34.96 14.90 -41.90
CA TYR A 209 -36.33 15.23 -42.25
C TYR A 209 -36.44 15.29 -43.77
N SER A 210 -37.23 14.40 -44.36
CA SER A 210 -38.06 14.63 -45.57
C SER A 210 -39.04 13.47 -45.76
#